data_AF-A0A959AYB7-F1
#
_entry.id   AF-A0A959AYB7-F1
#
_cell.length_a   1.000
_cell.length_b   1.000
_cell.length_c   1.000
_cell.angle_alpha   90.00
_cell.angle_beta   90.00
_cell.angle_gamma   90.00
#
_symmetry.space_group_name_H-M   'P 1'
#
loop_
_entity.id
_entity.type
_entity.pdbx_description
1 polymer ?
#
loop_
_entity_poly.entity_id
_entity_poly.type
_entity_poly.pdbx_seq_one_letter_code
_entity_poly.pdbx_strand_id
1 'polypeptide(L)'
;DILLQAGQAEADENTLSSIPEAFLLTDKQREEYDNKLALFQLLSGQADIFKMDSLEILELSTIAEGEGLAGVQARNLLDYAHGIEHEPDHSLPSATEERTPLGPVALRSPHASIRAFPNPARETVIFEYAILAGDEASVRLANIMGHTVVEIPLSPRAGLKEWNISGLSEGVYWYQLWVDEKPGPVGKLAIQH
;
A
#
# COMPACT_ATOMS: atom_id res chain seq x y z
N ASP A 1 -31.13 7.60 -1.30
CA ASP A 1 -29.66 7.59 -1.27
C ASP A 1 -28.99 6.45 -0.49
N ILE A 2 -29.69 5.37 -0.15
CA ILE A 2 -29.08 4.22 0.56
C ILE A 2 -28.12 3.43 -0.34
N LEU A 3 -28.43 3.33 -1.64
CA LEU A 3 -27.59 2.61 -2.61
C LEU A 3 -26.28 3.35 -2.96
N LEU A 4 -26.26 4.68 -2.85
CA LEU A 4 -25.06 5.48 -3.09
C LEU A 4 -24.10 5.41 -1.90
N GLN A 5 -24.65 5.37 -0.67
CA GLN A 5 -23.87 5.15 0.56
C GLN A 5 -23.33 3.70 0.65
N ALA A 6 -24.12 2.70 0.24
CA ALA A 6 -23.68 1.31 0.24
C ALA A 6 -22.49 1.08 -0.73
N GLY A 7 -22.54 1.66 -1.93
CA GLY A 7 -21.43 1.56 -2.89
C GLY A 7 -20.16 2.31 -2.48
N GLN A 8 -20.27 3.32 -1.61
CA GLN A 8 -19.11 3.99 -1.01
C GLN A 8 -18.54 3.21 0.17
N ALA A 9 -19.39 2.60 1.01
CA ALA A 9 -18.95 1.74 2.10
C ALA A 9 -18.18 0.51 1.61
N GLU A 10 -18.65 -0.16 0.54
CA GLU A 10 -17.93 -1.27 -0.09
C GLU A 10 -16.59 -0.83 -0.69
N ALA A 11 -16.51 0.38 -1.26
CA ALA A 11 -15.26 0.93 -1.80
C ALA A 11 -14.26 1.28 -0.69
N ASP A 12 -14.75 1.76 0.46
CA ASP A 12 -13.93 2.11 1.62
C ASP A 12 -13.41 0.84 2.33
N GLU A 13 -14.23 -0.20 2.47
CA GLU A 13 -13.80 -1.51 3.00
C GLU A 13 -12.77 -2.19 2.08
N ASN A 14 -12.95 -2.11 0.76
CA ASN A 14 -11.96 -2.60 -0.20
C ASN A 14 -10.65 -1.80 -0.12
N THR A 15 -10.74 -0.49 0.13
CA THR A 15 -9.55 0.36 0.30
C THR A 15 -8.80 -0.02 1.58
N LEU A 16 -9.52 -0.15 2.71
CA LEU A 16 -8.95 -0.57 3.99
C LEU A 16 -8.26 -1.93 3.87
N SER A 17 -8.94 -2.94 3.34
CA SER A 17 -8.43 -4.31 3.18
C SER A 17 -7.20 -4.42 2.26
N SER A 18 -7.00 -3.47 1.33
CA SER A 18 -5.84 -3.44 0.42
C SER A 18 -4.55 -2.83 1.03
N ILE A 19 -4.62 -2.21 2.21
CA ILE A 19 -3.47 -1.52 2.83
C ILE A 19 -2.26 -2.46 3.04
N PRO A 20 -2.41 -3.70 3.56
CA PRO A 20 -1.26 -4.60 3.73
C PRO A 20 -0.60 -5.02 2.41
N GLU A 21 -1.34 -4.95 1.30
CA GLU A 21 -0.82 -5.23 -0.05
C GLU A 21 -0.07 -4.04 -0.65
N ALA A 22 -0.41 -2.82 -0.23
CA ALA A 22 0.20 -1.57 -0.68
C ALA A 22 1.44 -1.15 0.13
N PHE A 23 1.65 -1.68 1.33
CA PHE A 23 2.72 -1.26 2.24
C PHE A 23 3.59 -2.42 2.74
N LEU A 24 4.89 -2.14 2.99
CA LEU A 24 5.78 -3.09 3.68
C LEU A 24 5.62 -2.89 5.18
N LEU A 25 4.56 -3.48 5.74
CA LEU A 25 4.31 -3.44 7.18
C LEU A 25 5.29 -4.36 7.91
N THR A 26 5.87 -3.87 9.00
CA THR A 26 6.55 -4.72 9.99
C THR A 26 5.54 -5.64 10.68
N ASP A 27 6.01 -6.69 11.36
CA ASP A 27 5.12 -7.62 12.07
C ASP A 27 4.22 -6.89 13.08
N LYS A 28 4.79 -5.95 13.86
CA LYS A 28 4.03 -5.09 14.79
C LYS A 28 3.00 -4.19 14.09
N GLN A 29 3.33 -3.66 12.91
CA GLN A 29 2.39 -2.81 12.16
C GLN A 29 1.27 -3.62 11.52
N ARG A 30 1.56 -4.87 11.12
CA ARG A 30 0.56 -5.79 10.59
C ARG A 30 -0.42 -6.22 11.67
N GLU A 31 0.09 -6.61 12.82
CA GLU A 31 -0.71 -6.96 14.00
C GLU A 31 -1.64 -5.80 14.41
N GLU A 32 -1.10 -4.57 14.50
CA GLU A 32 -1.92 -3.40 14.81
C GLU A 32 -2.95 -3.07 13.73
N TYR A 33 -2.62 -3.29 12.46
CA TYR A 33 -3.57 -3.13 11.36
C TYR A 33 -4.71 -4.15 11.46
N ASP A 34 -4.39 -5.43 11.69
CA ASP A 34 -5.38 -6.51 11.82
C ASP A 34 -6.32 -6.24 13.00
N ASN A 35 -5.77 -5.80 14.14
CA ASN A 35 -6.55 -5.40 15.32
C ASN A 35 -7.46 -4.20 15.06
N LYS A 36 -7.01 -3.19 14.30
CA LYS A 36 -7.85 -2.05 13.90
C LYS A 36 -8.97 -2.45 12.96
N LEU A 37 -8.68 -3.32 11.99
CA LEU A 37 -9.68 -3.80 11.05
C LEU A 37 -10.76 -4.61 11.77
N ALA A 38 -10.35 -5.52 12.66
CA ALA A 38 -11.27 -6.30 13.49
C ALA A 38 -12.14 -5.39 14.38
N LEU A 39 -11.54 -4.40 15.03
CA LEU A 39 -12.28 -3.44 15.87
C LEU A 39 -13.30 -2.64 15.03
N PHE A 40 -12.91 -2.16 13.86
CA PHE A 40 -13.79 -1.42 12.97
C PHE A 40 -14.97 -2.27 12.49
N GLN A 41 -14.71 -3.51 12.06
CA GLN A 41 -15.74 -4.43 11.58
C GLN A 41 -16.73 -4.78 12.70
N LEU A 42 -16.21 -5.08 13.89
CA LEU A 42 -17.02 -5.37 15.07
C LEU A 42 -17.94 -4.18 15.37
N LEU A 43 -17.40 -2.96 15.45
CA LEU A 43 -18.19 -1.75 15.77
C LEU A 43 -19.15 -1.33 14.66
N SER A 44 -18.83 -1.59 13.40
CA SER A 44 -19.70 -1.25 12.27
C SER A 44 -20.99 -2.07 12.26
N GLY A 45 -20.95 -3.29 12.82
CA GLY A 45 -22.13 -4.12 13.05
C GLY A 45 -22.97 -3.69 14.25
N GLN A 46 -22.46 -2.82 15.12
CA GLN A 46 -23.12 -2.44 16.37
C GLN A 46 -23.89 -1.14 16.28
N ALA A 47 -25.20 -1.21 16.55
CA ALA A 47 -26.02 -0.03 16.79
C ALA A 47 -25.90 0.50 18.23
N ASP A 48 -25.58 -0.37 19.18
CA ASP A 48 -25.53 -0.06 20.61
C ASP A 48 -24.44 -0.90 21.29
N ILE A 49 -23.30 -0.27 21.56
CA ILE A 49 -22.13 -0.94 22.17
C ILE A 49 -22.43 -1.51 23.56
N PHE A 50 -23.48 -1.06 24.26
CA PHE A 50 -23.84 -1.61 25.58
C PHE A 50 -24.56 -2.96 25.50
N LYS A 51 -24.93 -3.41 24.29
CA LYS A 51 -25.72 -4.63 24.06
C LYS A 51 -24.99 -5.71 23.27
N MET A 52 -23.67 -5.62 23.21
CA MET A 52 -22.84 -6.67 22.61
C MET A 52 -23.10 -8.01 23.30
N ASP A 53 -23.14 -9.09 22.52
CA ASP A 53 -23.28 -10.45 23.02
C ASP A 53 -21.95 -11.02 23.55
N SER A 54 -21.99 -12.22 24.12
CA SER A 54 -20.80 -12.86 24.70
C SER A 54 -19.70 -13.16 23.68
N LEU A 55 -20.03 -13.38 22.40
CA LEU A 55 -19.04 -13.63 21.35
C LEU A 55 -18.36 -12.32 20.95
N GLU A 56 -19.15 -11.26 20.78
CA GLU A 56 -18.67 -9.92 20.44
C GLU A 56 -17.77 -9.33 21.55
N ILE A 57 -18.14 -9.54 22.82
CA ILE A 57 -17.30 -9.14 23.97
C ILE A 57 -15.99 -9.94 24.00
N LEU A 58 -16.01 -11.21 23.60
CA LEU A 58 -14.80 -12.05 23.53
C LEU A 58 -13.88 -11.59 22.39
N GLU A 59 -14.43 -11.23 21.24
CA GLU A 59 -13.68 -10.63 20.13
C GLU A 59 -13.06 -9.29 20.55
N LEU A 60 -13.83 -8.42 21.22
CA LEU A 60 -13.33 -7.15 21.74
C LEU A 60 -12.21 -7.35 22.78
N SER A 61 -12.34 -8.37 23.65
CA SER A 61 -11.31 -8.73 24.63
C SER A 61 -10.04 -9.25 23.96
N THR A 62 -10.17 -9.99 22.85
CA THR A 62 -9.03 -10.46 22.07
C THR A 62 -8.25 -9.29 21.46
N ILE A 63 -8.95 -8.26 20.96
CA ILE A 63 -8.33 -7.03 20.46
C ILE A 63 -7.66 -6.25 21.60
N ALA A 64 -8.26 -6.24 22.79
CA ALA A 64 -7.75 -5.54 23.97
C ALA A 64 -6.38 -6.07 24.45
N GLU A 65 -5.99 -7.29 24.11
CA GLU A 65 -4.65 -7.82 24.41
C GLU A 65 -3.54 -7.11 23.60
N GLY A 66 -3.88 -6.45 22.49
CA GLY A 66 -2.91 -5.74 21.66
C GLY A 66 -2.26 -4.53 22.36
N GLU A 67 -0.98 -4.29 22.10
CA GLU A 67 -0.21 -3.16 22.67
C GLU A 67 -0.46 -1.82 21.97
N GLY A 68 -1.12 -1.83 20.80
CA GLY A 68 -1.34 -0.65 19.99
C GLY A 68 -2.64 0.11 20.30
N LEU A 69 -2.98 1.07 19.45
CA LEU A 69 -4.12 1.96 19.67
C LEU A 69 -5.45 1.19 19.65
N ALA A 70 -5.57 0.17 18.79
CA ALA A 70 -6.75 -0.69 18.76
C ALA A 70 -6.99 -1.38 20.10
N GLY A 71 -5.94 -1.91 20.71
CA GLY A 71 -6.02 -2.55 22.03
C GLY A 71 -6.45 -1.56 23.11
N VAL A 72 -5.86 -0.36 23.14
CA VAL A 72 -6.28 0.70 24.07
C VAL A 72 -7.74 1.10 23.87
N GLN A 73 -8.19 1.23 22.63
CA GLN A 73 -9.59 1.54 22.33
C GLN A 73 -10.53 0.42 22.77
N ALA A 74 -10.18 -0.84 22.53
CA ALA A 74 -10.95 -2.00 22.97
C ALA A 74 -11.06 -2.07 24.51
N ARG A 75 -9.96 -1.83 25.24
CA ARG A 75 -9.97 -1.73 26.72
C ARG A 75 -10.91 -0.63 27.20
N ASN A 76 -10.83 0.55 26.61
CA ASN A 76 -11.69 1.67 26.98
C ASN A 76 -13.17 1.37 26.72
N LEU A 77 -13.49 0.66 25.63
CA LEU A 77 -14.85 0.23 25.32
C LEU A 77 -15.36 -0.83 26.29
N LEU A 78 -14.53 -1.80 26.63
CA LEU A 78 -14.85 -2.85 27.60
C LEU A 78 -15.12 -2.27 28.99
N ASP A 79 -14.30 -1.32 29.44
CA ASP A 79 -14.49 -0.59 30.69
C ASP A 79 -15.78 0.25 30.64
N TYR A 80 -15.89 1.13 29.64
CA TYR A 80 -17.01 2.06 29.54
C TYR A 80 -18.38 1.41 29.31
N ALA A 81 -18.47 0.41 28.44
CA ALA A 81 -19.74 -0.19 28.02
C ALA A 81 -20.13 -1.43 28.83
N HIS A 82 -19.14 -2.17 29.34
CA HIS A 82 -19.37 -3.48 29.98
C HIS A 82 -18.80 -3.58 31.39
N GLY A 83 -18.11 -2.56 31.90
CA GLY A 83 -17.48 -2.56 33.22
C GLY A 83 -16.37 -3.60 33.35
N ILE A 84 -15.76 -4.00 32.23
CA ILE A 84 -14.65 -4.95 32.19
C ILE A 84 -13.36 -4.15 32.24
N GLU A 85 -12.86 -3.94 33.45
CA GLU A 85 -11.61 -3.23 33.69
C GLU A 85 -10.41 -4.03 33.17
N HIS A 86 -9.51 -3.35 32.47
CA HIS A 86 -8.19 -3.86 32.14
C HIS A 86 -7.16 -3.10 32.97
N GLU A 87 -6.51 -3.79 33.91
CA GLU A 87 -5.43 -3.18 34.67
C GLU A 87 -4.28 -2.82 33.71
N PRO A 88 -3.79 -1.57 33.72
CA PRO A 88 -2.59 -1.24 32.97
C PRO A 88 -1.43 -2.04 33.55
N ASP A 89 -0.64 -2.68 32.68
CA ASP A 89 0.61 -3.28 33.12
C ASP A 89 1.49 -2.19 33.75
N HIS A 90 1.77 -2.35 35.04
CA HIS A 90 2.61 -1.44 35.82
C HIS A 90 4.11 -1.74 35.64
N SER A 91 4.48 -2.56 34.64
CA SER A 91 5.87 -2.77 34.28
C SER A 91 6.52 -1.43 33.93
N LEU A 92 7.50 -1.06 34.76
CA LEU A 92 8.36 0.07 34.43
C LEU A 92 9.12 -0.31 33.16
N PRO A 93 9.12 0.52 32.12
CA PRO A 93 9.89 0.24 30.93
C PRO A 93 11.34 0.03 31.35
N SER A 94 11.91 -1.12 31.00
CA SER A 94 13.36 -1.31 31.07
C SER A 94 14.00 -0.13 30.35
N ALA A 95 15.10 0.42 30.87
CA ALA A 95 15.77 1.63 30.35
C ALA A 95 16.23 1.56 28.88
N THR A 96 15.89 0.48 28.17
CA THR A 96 16.18 0.17 26.78
C THR A 96 14.97 0.30 25.85
N GLU A 97 13.77 0.62 26.34
CA GLU A 97 12.63 0.95 25.46
C GLU A 97 12.79 2.37 24.92
N GLU A 98 13.75 2.53 24.01
CA GLU A 98 13.79 3.69 23.15
C GLU A 98 12.50 3.72 22.34
N ARG A 99 11.81 4.87 22.35
CA ARG A 99 10.79 5.18 21.36
C ARG A 99 11.48 5.19 20.01
N THR A 100 11.59 4.03 19.37
CA THR A 100 12.06 3.97 17.99
C THR A 100 11.05 4.78 17.19
N PRO A 101 11.42 5.93 16.61
CA PRO A 101 10.53 6.60 15.69
C PRO A 101 10.20 5.55 14.64
N LEU A 102 8.90 5.29 14.42
CA LEU A 102 8.45 4.52 13.28
C LEU A 102 9.08 5.21 12.07
N GLY A 103 10.12 4.60 11.52
CA GLY A 103 10.77 5.10 10.32
C GLY A 103 9.70 5.26 9.23
N PRO A 104 9.92 6.13 8.23
CA PRO A 104 8.96 6.30 7.15
C PRO A 104 8.56 4.91 6.63
N VAL A 105 7.26 4.61 6.69
CA VAL A 105 6.73 3.36 6.16
C VAL A 105 7.13 3.32 4.70
N ALA A 106 8.02 2.40 4.36
CA ALA A 106 8.37 2.18 2.97
C ALA A 106 7.08 1.66 2.30
N LEU A 107 6.53 2.47 1.40
CA LEU A 107 5.59 1.98 0.41
C LEU A 107 6.16 0.68 -0.15
N ARG A 108 5.35 -0.37 -0.30
CA ARG A 108 5.74 -1.38 -1.29
C ARG A 108 5.93 -0.55 -2.56
N SER A 109 7.12 -0.68 -3.17
CA SER A 109 7.33 -0.13 -4.51
C SER A 109 6.08 -0.45 -5.33
N PRO A 110 5.66 0.43 -6.25
CA PRO A 110 4.35 0.29 -6.90
C PRO A 110 4.15 -1.15 -7.37
N HIS A 111 2.92 -1.62 -7.48
CA HIS A 111 2.57 -2.96 -7.99
C HIS A 111 3.24 -3.35 -9.33
N ALA A 112 4.01 -2.43 -9.91
CA ALA A 112 5.06 -2.72 -10.85
C ALA A 112 6.37 -1.94 -10.56
N SER A 113 7.51 -2.43 -11.06
CA SER A 113 8.80 -1.74 -11.08
C SER A 113 9.32 -1.67 -12.50
N ILE A 114 10.09 -0.63 -12.82
CA ILE A 114 10.75 -0.49 -14.12
C ILE A 114 12.08 0.24 -13.95
N ARG A 115 13.11 -0.23 -14.67
CA ARG A 115 14.42 0.40 -14.76
C ARG A 115 14.94 0.30 -16.19
N ALA A 116 15.66 1.32 -16.62
CA ALA A 116 16.28 1.37 -17.95
C ALA A 116 17.81 1.32 -17.85
N PHE A 117 18.45 0.45 -18.62
CA PHE A 117 19.90 0.38 -18.75
C PHE A 117 20.35 0.02 -20.17
N PRO A 118 21.51 0.49 -20.64
CA PRO A 118 22.37 1.49 -19.99
C PRO A 118 21.70 2.87 -19.93
N ASN A 119 22.16 3.73 -19.02
CA ASN A 119 21.70 5.10 -18.90
C ASN A 119 22.89 5.99 -18.49
N PRO A 120 23.48 6.79 -19.39
CA PRO A 120 22.98 7.12 -20.73
C PRO A 120 22.97 5.95 -21.72
N ALA A 121 21.97 5.89 -22.59
CA ALA A 121 21.82 4.94 -23.68
C ALA A 121 22.30 5.54 -25.01
N ARG A 122 22.81 4.69 -25.91
CA ARG A 122 23.26 5.12 -27.24
C ARG A 122 22.29 4.63 -28.32
N GLU A 123 22.44 3.37 -28.73
CA GLU A 123 21.64 2.78 -29.81
C GLU A 123 20.45 1.97 -29.28
N THR A 124 20.63 1.30 -28.15
CA THR A 124 19.64 0.44 -27.52
C THR A 124 19.51 0.71 -26.03
N VAL A 125 18.33 0.43 -25.50
CA VAL A 125 18.02 0.45 -24.07
C VAL A 125 17.27 -0.82 -23.71
N ILE A 126 17.55 -1.36 -22.54
CA ILE A 126 16.85 -2.49 -21.95
C ILE A 126 16.00 -1.95 -20.80
N PHE A 127 14.70 -2.20 -20.88
CA PHE A 127 13.77 -1.99 -19.78
C PHE A 127 13.64 -3.30 -19.00
N GLU A 128 14.16 -3.33 -17.79
CA GLU A 128 13.86 -4.36 -16.81
C GLU A 128 12.61 -3.96 -16.04
N TYR A 129 11.62 -4.84 -16.02
CA TYR A 129 10.35 -4.55 -15.39
C TYR A 129 9.76 -5.78 -14.69
N ALA A 130 8.94 -5.50 -13.68
CA ALA A 130 8.13 -6.49 -12.97
C ALA A 130 6.75 -5.88 -12.69
N ILE A 131 5.68 -6.64 -12.86
CA ILE A 131 4.26 -6.28 -12.85
C ILE A 131 3.56 -7.41 -12.10
N LEU A 132 2.87 -7.09 -11.02
CA LEU A 132 2.26 -8.09 -10.15
C LEU A 132 0.90 -8.58 -10.68
N ALA A 133 0.13 -7.68 -11.31
CA ALA A 133 -1.20 -7.95 -11.85
C ALA A 133 -1.50 -7.00 -13.03
N GLY A 134 -2.38 -7.43 -13.94
CA GLY A 134 -2.80 -6.71 -15.14
C GLY A 134 -2.51 -7.48 -16.43
N ASP A 135 -3.29 -7.22 -17.47
CA ASP A 135 -3.26 -7.97 -18.74
C ASP A 135 -2.51 -7.20 -19.83
N GLU A 136 -2.64 -5.87 -19.85
CA GLU A 136 -2.00 -5.00 -20.84
C GLU A 136 -0.97 -4.09 -20.19
N ALA A 137 0.26 -4.09 -20.72
CA ALA A 137 1.33 -3.27 -20.20
C ALA A 137 2.15 -2.60 -21.30
N SER A 138 2.55 -1.35 -21.09
CA SER A 138 3.40 -0.59 -22.01
C SER A 138 4.36 0.35 -21.29
N VAL A 139 5.48 0.66 -21.94
CA VAL A 139 6.37 1.76 -21.54
C VAL A 139 6.10 2.93 -22.45
N ARG A 140 5.72 4.08 -21.89
CA ARG A 140 5.57 5.33 -22.64
C ARG A 140 6.78 6.21 -22.39
N LEU A 141 7.43 6.63 -23.46
CA LEU A 141 8.51 7.62 -23.40
C LEU A 141 7.94 8.98 -23.73
N ALA A 142 8.23 9.97 -22.88
CA ALA A 142 7.89 11.37 -23.08
C ALA A 142 9.14 12.24 -23.17
N ASN A 143 9.10 13.27 -24.00
CA ASN A 143 10.16 14.27 -24.09
C ASN A 143 10.10 15.26 -22.91
N ILE A 144 11.02 16.23 -22.87
CA ILE A 144 11.07 17.26 -21.81
C ILE A 144 9.83 18.15 -21.75
N MET A 145 9.06 18.24 -22.83
CA MET A 145 7.79 18.98 -22.90
C MET A 145 6.60 18.12 -22.43
N GLY A 146 6.83 16.86 -22.04
CA GLY A 146 5.79 15.93 -21.61
C GLY A 146 5.04 15.25 -22.75
N HIS A 147 5.43 15.46 -24.01
CA HIS A 147 4.78 14.79 -25.13
C HIS A 147 5.28 13.35 -25.25
N THR A 148 4.36 12.39 -25.29
CA THR A 148 4.66 10.99 -25.58
C THR A 148 5.22 10.87 -26.99
N VAL A 149 6.44 10.35 -27.11
CA VAL A 149 7.15 10.14 -28.38
C VAL A 149 7.12 8.68 -28.82
N VAL A 150 7.02 7.73 -27.88
CA VAL A 150 7.01 6.28 -28.16
C VAL A 150 6.17 5.57 -27.12
N GLU A 151 5.44 4.53 -27.55
CA GLU A 151 4.81 3.54 -26.69
C GLU A 151 5.32 2.14 -27.05
N ILE A 152 5.86 1.43 -26.06
CA ILE A 152 6.51 0.12 -26.22
C ILE A 152 5.65 -0.93 -25.51
N PRO A 153 5.01 -1.86 -26.23
CA PRO A 153 4.25 -2.92 -25.58
C PRO A 153 5.17 -3.89 -24.84
N LEU A 154 4.76 -4.25 -23.63
CA LEU A 154 5.41 -5.22 -22.76
C LEU A 154 4.59 -6.50 -22.68
N SER A 155 5.28 -7.61 -22.42
CA SER A 155 4.59 -8.84 -22.00
C SER A 155 4.18 -8.69 -20.53
N PRO A 156 2.99 -9.15 -20.12
CA PRO A 156 2.55 -9.08 -18.73
C PRO A 156 3.48 -9.90 -17.82
N ARG A 157 3.50 -9.57 -16.52
CA ARG A 157 4.37 -10.11 -15.45
C ARG A 157 5.74 -9.49 -15.35
N ALA A 158 6.80 -10.05 -15.91
CA ALA A 158 8.15 -9.55 -15.69
C ALA A 158 9.09 -9.94 -16.83
N GLY A 159 10.10 -9.12 -17.07
CA GLY A 159 11.11 -9.45 -18.07
C GLY A 159 12.03 -8.30 -18.42
N LEU A 160 12.80 -8.55 -19.47
CA LEU A 160 13.67 -7.58 -20.12
C LEU A 160 13.08 -7.27 -21.49
N LYS A 161 12.86 -5.98 -21.77
CA LYS A 161 12.47 -5.50 -23.09
C LYS A 161 13.59 -4.64 -23.66
N GLU A 162 14.30 -5.18 -24.64
CA GLU A 162 15.22 -4.39 -25.44
C GLU A 162 14.46 -3.54 -26.48
N TRP A 163 14.89 -2.29 -26.65
CA TRP A 163 14.31 -1.36 -27.61
C TRP A 163 15.39 -0.55 -28.31
N ASN A 164 15.22 -0.36 -29.62
CA ASN A 164 16.10 0.48 -30.43
C ASN A 164 15.68 1.94 -30.32
N ILE A 165 16.62 2.81 -29.92
CA ILE A 165 16.40 4.24 -29.70
C ILE A 165 17.15 5.13 -30.72
N SER A 166 17.72 4.54 -31.77
CA SER A 166 18.45 5.28 -32.82
C SER A 166 17.58 6.31 -33.56
N GLY A 167 16.26 6.10 -33.58
CA GLY A 167 15.30 7.05 -34.15
C GLY A 167 14.96 8.26 -33.25
N LEU A 168 15.47 8.31 -32.02
CA LEU A 168 15.21 9.39 -31.07
C LEU A 168 16.39 10.36 -31.02
N SER A 169 16.09 11.65 -30.94
CA SER A 169 17.11 12.70 -30.77
C SER A 169 17.80 12.59 -29.41
N GLU A 170 19.05 13.01 -29.34
CA GLU A 170 19.80 13.12 -28.09
C GLU A 170 19.07 14.03 -27.08
N GLY A 171 19.14 13.68 -25.80
CA GLY A 171 18.50 14.43 -24.74
C GLY A 171 17.99 13.58 -23.59
N VAL A 172 17.14 14.19 -22.76
CA VAL A 172 16.53 13.55 -21.60
C VAL A 172 15.06 13.24 -21.89
N TYR A 173 14.68 12.01 -21.59
CA TYR A 173 13.33 11.48 -21.70
C TYR A 173 12.86 10.93 -20.36
N TRP A 174 11.55 10.94 -20.16
CA TRP A 174 10.90 10.24 -19.07
C TRP A 174 10.25 8.99 -19.62
N TYR A 175 10.57 7.83 -19.05
CA TYR A 175 9.82 6.61 -19.30
C TYR A 175 8.88 6.36 -18.15
N GLN A 176 7.66 5.95 -18.47
CA GLN A 176 6.65 5.57 -17.48
C GLN A 176 6.06 4.23 -17.87
N LEU A 177 5.93 3.35 -16.88
CA LEU A 177 5.21 2.10 -17.05
C LEU A 177 3.70 2.36 -16.93
N TRP A 178 2.92 1.76 -17.83
CA TRP A 178 1.46 1.80 -17.84
C TRP A 178 0.94 0.36 -17.79
N VAL A 179 -0.05 0.10 -16.95
CA VAL A 179 -0.70 -1.21 -16.81
C VAL A 179 -2.21 -0.99 -16.80
N ASP A 180 -2.95 -1.63 -17.72
CA ASP A 180 -4.40 -1.48 -17.88
C ASP A 180 -4.84 0.00 -17.87
N GLU A 181 -4.17 0.82 -18.68
CA GLU A 181 -4.33 2.29 -18.78
C GLU A 181 -4.02 3.09 -17.51
N LYS A 182 -3.52 2.46 -16.44
CA LYS A 182 -3.13 3.15 -15.21
C LYS A 182 -1.64 3.49 -15.22
N PRO A 183 -1.26 4.74 -14.91
CA PRO A 183 0.14 5.13 -14.82
C PRO A 183 0.80 4.50 -13.58
N GLY A 184 1.99 3.95 -13.78
CA GLY A 184 2.84 3.35 -12.76
C GLY A 184 4.16 4.11 -12.55
N PRO A 185 5.24 3.43 -12.12
CA PRO A 185 6.53 4.06 -11.86
C PRO A 185 7.10 4.77 -13.09
N VAL A 186 7.86 5.83 -12.80
CA VAL A 186 8.52 6.69 -13.78
C VAL A 186 10.03 6.68 -13.55
N GLY A 187 10.81 6.83 -14.62
CA GLY A 187 12.25 6.98 -14.53
C GLY A 187 12.84 7.84 -15.65
N LYS A 188 14.11 8.23 -15.48
CA LYS A 188 14.87 9.04 -16.42
C LYS A 188 15.62 8.18 -17.42
N LEU A 189 15.58 8.54 -18.70
CA LEU A 189 16.50 8.00 -19.70
C LEU A 189 17.25 9.16 -20.38
N ALA A 190 18.58 9.14 -20.33
CA ALA A 190 19.42 10.02 -21.12
C ALA A 190 19.86 9.29 -22.39
N ILE A 191 19.74 9.92 -23.55
CA ILE A 191 20.17 9.39 -24.86
C ILE A 191 21.34 10.24 -25.37
N GLN A 192 22.43 9.58 -25.78
CA GLN A 192 23.66 10.18 -26.30
C GLN A 192 24.21 9.31 -27.43
N HIS A 193 24.28 9.81 -28.66
CA HIS A 193 24.80 9.06 -29.82
C HIS A 193 26.31 9.25 -30.01
#